data_AF-A0AA35ZT62-F1
#
_entry.id   AF-A0AA35ZT62-F1
#
_cell.length_a   1.000
_cell.length_b   1.000
_cell.length_c   1.000
_cell.angle_alpha   90.00
_cell.angle_beta   90.00
_cell.angle_gamma   90.00
#
_symmetry.space_group_name_H-M   'P 1'
#
loop_
_entity.id
_entity.type
_entity.pdbx_description
1 polymer ?
#
loop_
_entity_poly.entity_id
_entity_poly.type
_entity_poly.pdbx_seq_one_letter_code
_entity_poly.pdbx_strand_id
1 'polypeptide(L)'
;MVRRWRSILGCYFLKPMSLEGYGGVWRGGGHRETRYEHACLCPSCQLFLYHPSGSPVIIGSYSPIENDKKEIPNEGRLPDATKGNDHLREVFVETMGLEDIDIVTLSGGHTLGGAHKERSGFEGLWTSNPLIFDNSYFIELLAGEKKGLLKLPTDKAVLDDPVFRPLVEKYAADEDAFFADYAISHMKLSELGFAKA
;
A
#
# COMPACT_ATOMS: atom_id res chain seq x y z
N MET A 1 4.97 -0.16 -23.58
CA MET A 1 4.55 -1.30 -22.72
C MET A 1 4.46 -0.85 -21.25
N VAL A 2 4.01 0.40 -21.00
CA VAL A 2 4.22 1.12 -19.72
C VAL A 2 2.91 1.75 -19.24
N ARG A 3 1.90 0.92 -18.96
CA ARG A 3 0.63 1.36 -18.37
C ARG A 3 0.36 0.77 -16.97
N ARG A 4 1.34 0.13 -16.32
CA ARG A 4 1.04 -1.00 -15.43
C ARG A 4 1.36 -0.89 -13.94
N TRP A 5 1.70 0.29 -13.44
CA TRP A 5 1.79 0.53 -11.99
C TRP A 5 0.71 1.44 -11.43
N ARG A 6 -0.08 2.09 -12.30
CA ARG A 6 -1.36 2.72 -11.90
C ARG A 6 -2.38 1.73 -11.33
N SER A 7 -2.09 0.43 -11.30
CA SER A 7 -2.96 -0.61 -10.74
C SER A 7 -2.45 -1.24 -9.45
N ILE A 8 -1.28 -0.87 -8.94
CA ILE A 8 -0.70 -1.47 -7.73
C ILE A 8 -0.77 -0.50 -6.54
N LEU A 9 -0.66 0.80 -6.79
CA LEU A 9 -0.99 1.86 -5.81
C LEU A 9 -2.25 2.65 -6.24
N GLY A 10 -2.99 2.13 -7.23
CA GLY A 10 -4.11 2.81 -7.84
C GLY A 10 -5.41 2.58 -7.10
N CYS A 11 -5.94 3.65 -6.52
CA CYS A 11 -7.36 3.94 -6.37
C CYS A 11 -8.29 2.75 -6.63
N TYR A 12 -8.58 1.98 -5.58
CA TYR A 12 -9.74 1.10 -5.59
C TYR A 12 -10.98 1.99 -5.79
N PHE A 13 -11.45 2.09 -7.03
CA PHE A 13 -12.81 2.52 -7.35
C PHE A 13 -13.75 1.46 -6.77
N LEU A 14 -14.10 1.61 -5.49
CA LEU A 14 -15.25 0.93 -4.94
C LEU A 14 -16.49 1.52 -5.64
N LYS A 15 -17.33 0.62 -6.17
CA LYS A 15 -18.66 0.95 -6.68
C LYS A 15 -19.39 1.86 -5.68
N PRO A 16 -20.27 2.77 -6.14
CA PRO A 16 -21.07 3.59 -5.23
C PRO A 16 -21.89 2.66 -4.32
N MET A 17 -21.53 2.60 -3.04
CA MET A 17 -22.31 1.90 -2.03
C MET A 17 -23.40 2.87 -1.56
N SER A 18 -24.63 2.54 -1.90
CA SER A 18 -25.83 3.22 -1.42
C SER A 18 -25.79 3.31 0.11
N LEU A 19 -25.86 4.53 0.66
CA LEU A 19 -25.85 4.84 2.10
C LEU A 19 -27.22 4.58 2.77
N GLU A 20 -27.98 3.59 2.32
CA GLU A 20 -29.26 3.26 2.94
C GLU A 20 -29.11 2.11 3.93
N GLY A 21 -28.85 2.49 5.17
CA GLY A 21 -29.41 1.80 6.32
C GLY A 21 -28.45 0.94 7.13
N TYR A 22 -27.72 1.54 8.07
CA TYR A 22 -27.35 0.84 9.31
C TYR A 22 -27.39 1.82 10.48
N GLY A 23 -28.55 1.89 11.12
CA GLY A 23 -28.68 2.37 12.49
C GLY A 23 -28.53 1.20 13.45
N GLY A 24 -27.72 1.35 14.50
CA GLY A 24 -27.58 0.35 15.55
C GLY A 24 -26.60 0.77 16.64
N VAL A 25 -27.13 1.02 17.83
CA VAL A 25 -26.41 1.26 19.10
C VAL A 25 -25.99 -0.09 19.71
N TRP A 26 -24.85 -0.18 20.43
CA TRP A 26 -24.68 -0.78 21.78
C TRP A 26 -23.21 -1.09 22.17
N ARG A 27 -23.01 -1.30 23.49
CA ARG A 27 -21.82 -1.11 24.34
C ARG A 27 -20.86 -2.31 24.44
N GLY A 28 -19.56 -2.00 24.61
CA GLY A 28 -18.71 -2.45 25.72
C GLY A 28 -17.97 -3.81 25.66
N GLY A 29 -16.63 -3.74 25.60
CA GLY A 29 -15.71 -4.68 26.29
C GLY A 29 -14.89 -5.66 25.43
N GLY A 30 -13.57 -5.66 25.63
CA GLY A 30 -12.65 -6.77 25.29
C GLY A 30 -11.80 -6.56 24.03
N HIS A 31 -10.46 -6.63 24.20
CA HIS A 31 -9.39 -6.69 23.18
C HIS A 31 -9.80 -6.33 21.73
N ARG A 32 -9.55 -5.08 21.32
CA ARG A 32 -9.76 -4.64 19.94
C ARG A 32 -8.65 -5.19 19.05
N GLU A 33 -9.00 -6.20 18.29
CA GLU A 33 -8.30 -6.66 17.11
C GLU A 33 -8.38 -5.54 16.06
N THR A 34 -7.28 -4.87 15.77
CA THR A 34 -7.18 -3.66 14.92
C THR A 34 -7.22 -3.99 13.42
N ARG A 35 -8.13 -4.86 12.98
CA ARG A 35 -8.26 -5.18 11.55
C ARG A 35 -8.86 -4.00 10.78
N TYR A 36 -8.57 -3.84 9.48
CA TYR A 36 -9.23 -2.85 8.60
C TYR A 36 -9.77 -3.54 7.34
N GLU A 37 -11.04 -3.30 7.01
CA GLU A 37 -11.75 -4.03 5.94
C GLU A 37 -11.71 -3.32 4.59
N HIS A 38 -11.59 -1.99 4.56
CA HIS A 38 -11.71 -1.23 3.32
C HIS A 38 -10.84 0.03 3.33
N ALA A 39 -10.24 0.34 2.18
CA ALA A 39 -9.60 1.62 1.89
C ALA A 39 -10.41 2.38 0.83
N CYS A 40 -10.84 3.60 1.11
CA CYS A 40 -11.56 4.46 0.16
C CYS A 40 -10.72 5.69 -0.23
N LEU A 41 -10.69 5.99 -1.54
CA LEU A 41 -10.10 7.21 -2.10
C LEU A 41 -11.22 8.09 -2.67
N CYS A 42 -11.58 9.17 -1.97
CA CYS A 42 -12.54 10.16 -2.46
C CYS A 42 -11.80 11.28 -3.22
N PRO A 43 -12.36 11.84 -4.32
CA PRO A 43 -11.79 13.01 -5.00
C PRO A 43 -11.65 14.27 -4.12
N SER A 44 -12.27 14.30 -2.94
CA SER A 44 -12.10 15.35 -1.92
C SER A 44 -11.17 14.96 -0.75
N CYS A 45 -10.34 13.93 -0.94
CA CYS A 45 -8.97 13.91 -0.45
C CYS A 45 -8.76 13.68 1.07
N GLN A 46 -9.25 12.54 1.58
CA GLN A 46 -8.71 11.87 2.78
C GLN A 46 -8.56 10.37 2.48
N LEU A 47 -7.42 9.77 2.83
CA LEU A 47 -7.27 8.31 2.84
C LEU A 47 -7.91 7.80 4.13
N PHE A 48 -8.91 6.94 4.00
CA PHE A 48 -9.56 6.29 5.13
C PHE A 48 -9.25 4.80 5.10
N LEU A 49 -8.65 4.26 6.17
CA LEU A 49 -8.80 2.84 6.49
C LEU A 49 -10.02 2.69 7.39
N TYR A 50 -10.93 1.79 7.02
CA TYR A 50 -12.13 1.49 7.80
C TYR A 50 -11.91 0.26 8.66
N HIS A 51 -11.98 0.45 9.97
CA HIS A 51 -12.03 -0.65 10.93
C HIS A 51 -13.37 -1.40 10.77
N PRO A 52 -13.47 -2.73 10.99
CA PRO A 52 -14.71 -3.52 10.99
C PRO A 52 -15.85 -2.93 11.83
N SER A 53 -15.52 -2.11 12.83
CA SER A 53 -16.49 -1.36 13.63
C SER A 53 -17.09 -0.14 12.91
N GLY A 54 -16.80 0.06 11.63
CA GLY A 54 -17.23 1.20 10.83
C GLY A 54 -16.50 2.51 11.16
N SER A 55 -15.42 2.47 11.94
CA SER A 55 -14.68 3.67 12.34
C SER A 55 -13.63 4.04 11.28
N PRO A 56 -13.73 5.22 10.66
CA PRO A 56 -12.71 5.71 9.75
C PRO A 56 -11.46 6.16 10.54
N VAL A 57 -10.30 5.64 10.19
CA VAL A 57 -9.01 6.25 10.57
C VAL A 57 -8.60 7.15 9.42
N ILE A 58 -8.43 8.45 9.69
CA ILE A 58 -7.91 9.42 8.73
C ILE A 58 -6.40 9.25 8.67
N ILE A 59 -5.90 8.92 7.49
CA ILE A 59 -4.49 8.57 7.25
C ILE A 59 -3.73 9.74 6.61
N GLY A 60 -4.45 10.74 6.15
CA GLY A 60 -3.89 11.99 5.67
C GLY A 60 -5.00 12.92 5.20
N SER A 61 -4.76 14.22 5.32
CA SER A 61 -5.50 15.25 4.61
C SER A 61 -4.80 15.53 3.29
N TYR A 62 -5.50 15.42 2.19
CA TYR A 62 -4.92 15.59 0.87
C TYR A 62 -5.32 16.98 0.36
N SER A 63 -4.30 17.75 -0.02
CA SER A 63 -4.47 19.14 -0.46
C SER A 63 -5.13 19.19 -1.83
N PRO A 64 -6.08 20.12 -2.09
CA PRO A 64 -6.66 20.27 -3.42
C PRO A 64 -5.57 20.41 -4.48
N ILE A 65 -5.71 19.68 -5.59
CA ILE A 65 -4.77 19.77 -6.71
C ILE A 65 -5.00 21.12 -7.39
N GLU A 66 -4.25 22.15 -7.02
CA GLU A 66 -4.50 23.51 -7.53
C GLU A 66 -4.04 23.71 -8.98
N ASN A 67 -3.18 22.84 -9.53
CA ASN A 67 -2.60 23.04 -10.86
C ASN A 67 -2.30 21.72 -11.59
N ASP A 68 -3.21 21.31 -12.47
CA ASP A 68 -2.96 20.20 -13.39
C ASP A 68 -1.78 20.53 -14.33
N LYS A 69 -0.71 19.73 -14.25
CA LYS A 69 0.40 19.82 -15.21
C LYS A 69 -0.07 19.21 -16.55
N LYS A 70 0.12 19.96 -17.64
CA LYS A 70 -0.26 19.51 -19.00
C LYS A 70 0.70 18.48 -19.58
N GLU A 71 1.94 18.44 -19.09
CA GLU A 71 2.97 17.52 -19.57
C GLU A 71 2.90 16.18 -18.84
N ILE A 72 2.85 15.11 -19.63
CA ILE A 72 2.87 13.74 -19.12
C ILE A 72 4.33 13.33 -18.89
N PRO A 73 4.69 12.77 -17.72
CA PRO A 73 6.04 12.26 -17.48
C PRO A 73 6.45 11.19 -18.49
N ASN A 74 7.74 11.14 -18.82
CA ASN A 74 8.29 10.08 -19.67
C ASN A 74 8.01 8.69 -19.08
N GLU A 75 7.76 7.72 -19.97
CA GLU A 75 7.65 6.30 -19.61
C GLU A 75 8.94 5.78 -18.93
N GLY A 76 8.82 4.75 -18.08
CA GLY A 76 9.96 4.05 -17.48
C GLY A 76 10.36 4.48 -16.08
N ARG A 77 9.61 5.40 -15.44
CA ARG A 77 9.89 5.90 -14.08
C ARG A 77 9.32 5.07 -12.93
N LEU A 78 8.63 3.97 -13.23
CA LEU A 78 7.97 3.11 -12.25
C LEU A 78 8.84 1.88 -11.94
N PRO A 79 8.76 1.31 -10.73
CA PRO A 79 9.62 0.20 -10.34
C PRO A 79 9.35 -1.04 -11.19
N ASP A 80 10.42 -1.80 -11.47
CA ASP A 80 10.35 -3.04 -12.24
C ASP A 80 10.34 -4.21 -11.25
N ALA A 81 9.25 -5.00 -11.29
CA ALA A 81 9.03 -6.15 -10.43
C ALA A 81 10.09 -7.26 -10.54
N THR A 82 10.90 -7.25 -11.60
CA THR A 82 11.95 -8.26 -11.85
C THR A 82 13.32 -7.90 -11.28
N LYS A 83 13.48 -6.68 -10.75
CA LYS A 83 14.76 -6.18 -10.22
C LYS A 83 14.82 -6.29 -8.68
N GLY A 84 15.97 -5.88 -8.10
CA GLY A 84 16.24 -5.94 -6.66
C GLY A 84 16.38 -4.56 -5.99
N ASN A 85 17.00 -4.56 -4.81
CA ASN A 85 17.04 -3.41 -3.90
C ASN A 85 17.69 -2.15 -4.47
N ASP A 86 18.74 -2.29 -5.28
CA ASP A 86 19.39 -1.13 -5.93
C ASP A 86 18.41 -0.37 -6.82
N HIS A 87 17.58 -1.10 -7.57
CA HIS A 87 16.53 -0.50 -8.41
C HIS A 87 15.42 0.13 -7.57
N LEU A 88 15.08 -0.46 -6.42
CA LEU A 88 14.12 0.14 -5.50
C LEU A 88 14.64 1.48 -4.97
N ARG A 89 15.91 1.56 -4.56
CA ARG A 89 16.52 2.82 -4.12
C ARG A 89 16.66 3.84 -5.25
N GLU A 90 17.04 3.43 -6.46
CA GLU A 90 17.08 4.32 -7.63
C GLU A 90 15.71 4.99 -7.89
N VAL A 91 14.63 4.22 -7.79
CA VAL A 91 13.28 4.72 -8.05
C VAL A 91 12.72 5.51 -6.88
N PHE A 92 12.73 4.96 -5.66
CA PHE A 92 12.07 5.59 -4.52
C PHE A 92 12.94 6.65 -3.84
N VAL A 93 14.24 6.43 -3.71
CA VAL A 93 15.14 7.39 -3.06
C VAL A 93 15.60 8.44 -4.05
N GLU A 94 16.30 8.04 -5.11
CA GLU A 94 16.94 9.00 -6.03
C GLU A 94 15.92 9.77 -6.89
N THR A 95 14.87 9.08 -7.37
CA THR A 95 13.87 9.71 -8.26
C THR A 95 12.73 10.37 -7.50
N MET A 96 12.24 9.77 -6.41
CA MET A 96 11.07 10.26 -5.67
C MET A 96 11.42 11.02 -4.37
N GLY A 97 12.66 10.94 -3.88
CA GLY A 97 13.07 11.60 -2.64
C GLY A 97 12.48 10.97 -1.37
N LEU A 98 12.09 9.70 -1.43
CA LEU A 98 11.60 8.91 -0.30
C LEU A 98 12.75 8.21 0.42
N GLU A 99 12.46 7.62 1.58
CA GLU A 99 13.45 6.96 2.42
C GLU A 99 13.33 5.43 2.35
N ASP A 100 14.35 4.71 2.82
CA ASP A 100 14.37 3.24 2.89
C ASP A 100 13.15 2.67 3.65
N ILE A 101 12.68 3.37 4.69
CA ILE A 101 11.46 2.99 5.42
C ILE A 101 10.21 3.08 4.54
N ASP A 102 10.14 4.07 3.66
CA ASP A 102 9.00 4.28 2.78
C ASP A 102 8.92 3.15 1.75
N ILE A 103 10.05 2.63 1.27
CA ILE A 103 10.10 1.48 0.33
C ILE A 103 9.43 0.25 0.94
N VAL A 104 9.86 -0.16 2.14
CA VAL A 104 9.37 -1.38 2.79
C VAL A 104 7.90 -1.21 3.17
N THR A 105 7.57 -0.05 3.73
CA THR A 105 6.22 0.25 4.18
C THR A 105 5.24 0.27 3.02
N LEU A 106 5.55 0.98 1.92
CA LEU A 106 4.69 1.05 0.74
C LEU A 106 4.58 -0.29 0.01
N SER A 107 5.61 -1.15 0.08
CA SER A 107 5.53 -2.53 -0.42
C SER A 107 4.46 -3.34 0.31
N GLY A 108 4.18 -3.02 1.57
CA GLY A 108 3.04 -3.56 2.34
C GLY A 108 1.67 -3.32 1.71
N GLY A 109 1.54 -2.38 0.76
CA GLY A 109 0.32 -2.18 -0.02
C GLY A 109 -0.12 -3.40 -0.82
N HIS A 110 0.81 -4.31 -1.14
CA HIS A 110 0.51 -5.61 -1.75
C HIS A 110 -0.34 -6.52 -0.86
N THR A 111 -0.56 -6.19 0.42
CA THR A 111 -1.52 -6.90 1.28
C THR A 111 -2.93 -6.94 0.65
N LEU A 112 -3.26 -5.93 -0.17
CA LEU A 112 -4.50 -5.87 -0.96
C LEU A 112 -4.27 -6.27 -2.43
N GLY A 113 -5.23 -7.02 -2.97
CA GLY A 113 -5.32 -7.35 -4.38
C GLY A 113 -4.44 -8.51 -4.85
N GLY A 114 -4.09 -8.47 -6.13
CA GLY A 114 -3.35 -9.54 -6.81
C GLY A 114 -2.79 -9.09 -8.15
N ALA A 115 -1.78 -9.81 -8.62
CA ALA A 115 -1.27 -9.66 -9.98
C ALA A 115 -2.12 -10.46 -10.97
N HIS A 116 -2.14 -9.97 -12.20
CA HIS A 116 -2.86 -10.58 -13.31
C HIS A 116 -1.94 -10.76 -14.51
N LYS A 117 -1.97 -11.93 -15.14
CA LYS A 117 -1.01 -12.31 -16.19
C LYS A 117 -1.12 -11.42 -17.40
N GLU A 118 -2.33 -11.05 -17.81
CA GLU A 118 -2.53 -10.11 -18.91
C GLU A 118 -1.91 -8.76 -18.55
N ARG A 119 -2.01 -8.37 -17.27
CA ARG A 119 -1.42 -7.30 -16.43
C ARG A 119 0.11 -7.14 -16.43
N SER A 120 0.78 -7.90 -15.59
CA SER A 120 2.22 -7.71 -15.36
C SER A 120 3.02 -8.89 -15.91
N GLY A 121 2.36 -9.91 -16.44
CA GLY A 121 2.97 -11.22 -16.70
C GLY A 121 3.02 -12.12 -15.45
N PHE A 122 2.73 -11.58 -14.26
CA PHE A 122 2.60 -12.31 -13.00
C PHE A 122 1.13 -12.58 -12.67
N GLU A 123 0.85 -13.66 -11.94
CA GLU A 123 -0.51 -14.07 -11.56
C GLU A 123 -0.53 -14.50 -10.10
N GLY A 124 -1.54 -14.07 -9.34
CA GLY A 124 -1.79 -14.56 -7.98
C GLY A 124 -1.97 -13.45 -6.95
N LEU A 125 -2.38 -13.84 -5.76
CA LEU A 125 -2.60 -12.96 -4.61
C LEU A 125 -1.37 -12.98 -3.71
N TRP A 126 -1.02 -11.86 -3.08
CA TRP A 126 0.06 -11.85 -2.08
C TRP A 126 -0.40 -12.41 -0.74
N THR A 127 -1.68 -12.25 -0.39
CA THR A 127 -2.26 -12.67 0.88
C THR A 127 -3.46 -13.58 0.65
N SER A 128 -3.83 -14.35 1.68
CA SER A 128 -5.02 -15.22 1.63
C SER A 128 -6.33 -14.42 1.65
N ASN A 129 -6.30 -13.18 2.17
CA ASN A 129 -7.44 -12.27 2.27
C ASN A 129 -7.15 -10.95 1.52
N PRO A 130 -7.19 -10.95 0.18
CA PRO A 130 -6.71 -9.81 -0.64
C PRO A 130 -7.60 -8.57 -0.57
N LEU A 131 -8.65 -8.57 0.25
CA LEU A 131 -9.57 -7.44 0.46
C LEU A 131 -9.42 -6.83 1.85
N ILE A 132 -8.54 -7.37 2.70
CA ILE A 132 -8.29 -6.88 4.06
C ILE A 132 -6.94 -6.16 4.06
N PHE A 133 -6.91 -4.94 4.60
CA PHE A 133 -5.66 -4.22 4.77
C PHE A 133 -5.11 -4.52 6.16
N ASP A 134 -4.13 -5.43 6.19
CA ASP A 134 -3.46 -5.93 7.40
C ASP A 134 -1.97 -6.15 7.13
N ASN A 135 -1.22 -6.58 8.14
CA ASN A 135 0.21 -6.87 7.99
C ASN A 135 0.52 -8.27 7.39
N SER A 136 -0.48 -8.98 6.83
CA SER A 136 -0.32 -10.33 6.29
C SER A 136 0.71 -10.42 5.17
N TYR A 137 0.92 -9.34 4.40
CA TYR A 137 1.99 -9.27 3.41
C TYR A 137 3.36 -9.61 4.03
N PHE A 138 3.72 -8.99 5.15
CA PHE A 138 5.02 -9.21 5.80
C PHE A 138 5.10 -10.59 6.45
N ILE A 139 4.01 -11.06 7.06
CA ILE A 139 3.91 -12.40 7.66
C ILE A 139 4.13 -13.48 6.59
N GLU A 140 3.39 -13.40 5.49
CA GLU A 140 3.51 -14.36 4.39
C GLU A 140 4.88 -14.22 3.71
N LEU A 141 5.45 -13.01 3.63
CA LEU A 141 6.79 -12.79 3.07
C LEU A 141 7.87 -13.53 3.86
N LEU A 142 7.88 -13.42 5.19
CA LEU A 142 8.80 -14.13 6.08
C LEU A 142 8.58 -15.65 6.10
N ALA A 143 7.35 -16.12 5.88
CA ALA A 143 7.02 -17.55 5.86
C ALA A 143 7.59 -18.33 4.66
N GLY A 144 8.18 -17.66 3.66
CA GLY A 144 8.74 -18.31 2.47
C GLY A 144 7.69 -18.69 1.41
N GLU A 145 8.08 -19.44 0.38
CA GLU A 145 7.17 -19.75 -0.74
C GLU A 145 5.99 -20.62 -0.29
N LYS A 146 4.77 -20.17 -0.60
CA LYS A 146 3.53 -20.89 -0.28
C LYS A 146 2.71 -21.10 -1.55
N LYS A 147 2.26 -22.34 -1.77
CA LYS A 147 1.46 -22.67 -2.96
C LYS A 147 0.19 -21.82 -3.00
N GLY A 148 0.00 -21.08 -4.08
CA GLY A 148 -1.18 -20.24 -4.31
C GLY A 148 -1.00 -18.77 -3.94
N LEU A 149 0.11 -18.40 -3.26
CA LEU A 149 0.47 -17.01 -3.03
C LEU A 149 1.61 -16.57 -3.95
N LEU A 150 1.57 -15.30 -4.32
CA LEU A 150 2.54 -14.63 -5.17
C LEU A 150 3.62 -13.96 -4.32
N LYS A 151 4.86 -14.07 -4.78
CA LYS A 151 5.98 -13.25 -4.32
C LYS A 151 6.79 -12.80 -5.52
N LEU A 152 6.81 -11.50 -5.80
CA LEU A 152 7.63 -10.94 -6.87
C LEU A 152 9.11 -10.99 -6.50
N PRO A 153 10.02 -10.97 -7.49
CA PRO A 153 11.45 -10.78 -7.22
C PRO A 153 11.75 -9.57 -6.34
N THR A 154 11.05 -8.44 -6.53
CA THR A 154 11.18 -7.26 -5.67
C THR A 154 10.71 -7.50 -4.23
N ASP A 155 9.63 -8.27 -4.02
CA ASP A 155 9.16 -8.63 -2.67
C ASP A 155 10.20 -9.49 -1.95
N LYS A 156 10.87 -10.39 -2.67
CA LYS A 156 11.92 -11.25 -2.09
C LYS A 156 13.18 -10.44 -1.79
N ALA A 157 13.53 -9.50 -2.66
CA ALA A 157 14.74 -8.70 -2.51
C ALA A 157 14.78 -7.93 -1.18
N VAL A 158 13.63 -7.47 -0.67
CA VAL A 158 13.61 -6.74 0.61
C VAL A 158 13.99 -7.61 1.82
N LEU A 159 13.99 -8.94 1.67
CA LEU A 159 14.45 -9.85 2.73
C LEU A 159 15.98 -9.97 2.80
N ASP A 160 16.69 -9.63 1.72
CA ASP A 160 18.15 -9.78 1.59
C ASP A 160 18.90 -8.49 1.97
N ASP A 161 18.19 -7.38 2.15
CA ASP A 161 18.79 -6.09 2.50
C ASP A 161 18.92 -5.92 4.02
N PRO A 162 20.09 -5.50 4.54
CA PRO A 162 20.30 -5.34 5.98
C PRO A 162 19.50 -4.19 6.61
N VAL A 163 19.04 -3.21 5.81
CA VAL A 163 18.20 -2.10 6.26
C VAL A 163 16.73 -2.47 6.14
N PHE A 164 16.31 -3.12 5.04
CA PHE A 164 14.91 -3.47 4.84
C PHE A 164 14.45 -4.65 5.70
N ARG A 165 15.29 -5.66 5.91
CA ARG A 165 14.91 -6.87 6.63
C ARG A 165 14.42 -6.59 8.07
N PRO A 166 15.08 -5.75 8.88
CA PRO A 166 14.56 -5.38 10.21
C PRO A 166 13.19 -4.70 10.17
N LEU A 167 12.89 -3.92 9.12
CA LEU A 167 11.59 -3.29 8.95
C LEU A 167 10.50 -4.31 8.59
N VAL A 168 10.81 -5.28 7.71
CA VAL A 168 9.91 -6.39 7.41
C VAL A 168 9.57 -7.18 8.68
N GLU A 169 10.57 -7.47 9.50
CA GLU A 169 10.38 -8.19 10.77
C GLU A 169 9.58 -7.36 11.78
N LYS A 170 9.84 -6.05 11.88
CA LYS A 170 9.06 -5.11 12.68
C LYS A 170 7.58 -5.16 12.28
N TYR A 171 7.27 -4.99 10.99
CA TYR A 171 5.89 -4.92 10.51
C TYR A 171 5.16 -6.26 10.57
N ALA A 172 5.86 -7.38 10.41
CA ALA A 172 5.27 -8.69 10.63
C ALA A 172 4.91 -8.95 12.11
N ALA A 173 5.67 -8.37 13.05
CA ALA A 173 5.43 -8.53 14.49
C ALA A 173 4.45 -7.49 15.07
N ASP A 174 4.38 -6.29 14.47
CA ASP A 174 3.61 -5.15 14.98
C ASP A 174 2.83 -4.48 13.83
N GLU A 175 1.55 -4.82 13.75
CA GLU A 175 0.62 -4.27 12.76
C GLU A 175 0.32 -2.78 12.99
N ASP A 176 0.22 -2.34 14.24
CA ASP A 176 -0.05 -0.93 14.54
C ASP A 176 1.14 -0.05 14.10
N ALA A 177 2.37 -0.55 14.27
CA ALA A 177 3.56 0.13 13.76
C ALA A 177 3.61 0.16 12.22
N PHE A 178 3.14 -0.91 11.55
CA PHE A 178 2.98 -0.90 10.09
C PHE A 178 1.99 0.18 9.65
N PHE A 179 0.80 0.25 10.26
CA PHE A 179 -0.21 1.23 9.87
C PHE A 179 0.23 2.66 10.14
N ALA A 180 0.91 2.92 11.25
CA ALA A 180 1.45 4.24 11.57
C ALA A 180 2.45 4.70 10.51
N ASP A 181 3.42 3.85 10.14
CA ASP A 181 4.41 4.18 9.14
C ASP A 181 3.76 4.26 7.74
N TYR A 182 2.81 3.38 7.41
CA TYR A 182 2.11 3.38 6.12
C TYR A 182 1.35 4.68 5.88
N ALA A 183 0.76 5.23 6.93
CA ALA A 183 0.10 6.53 6.85
C ALA A 183 1.06 7.63 6.37
N ILE A 184 2.23 7.69 7.01
CA ILE A 184 3.25 8.69 6.75
C ILE A 184 3.82 8.50 5.34
N SER A 185 4.23 7.29 4.99
CA SER A 185 4.83 6.98 3.68
C SER A 185 3.85 7.20 2.53
N HIS A 186 2.58 6.81 2.71
CA HIS A 186 1.56 7.04 1.69
C HIS A 186 1.25 8.52 1.52
N MET A 187 1.25 9.31 2.61
CA MET A 187 1.09 10.76 2.54
C MET A 187 2.24 11.40 1.76
N LYS A 188 3.50 11.09 2.10
CA LYS A 188 4.69 11.54 1.35
C LYS A 188 4.57 11.22 -0.14
N LEU A 189 4.20 9.98 -0.49
CA LEU A 189 4.00 9.56 -1.88
C LEU A 189 2.90 10.37 -2.58
N SER A 190 1.79 10.61 -1.89
CA SER A 190 0.64 11.34 -2.47
C SER A 190 0.91 12.82 -2.72
N GLU A 191 1.84 13.41 -1.97
CA GLU A 191 2.21 14.82 -2.05
C GLU A 191 3.51 15.07 -2.85
N LEU A 192 4.03 14.04 -3.53
CA LEU A 192 5.22 14.18 -4.37
C LEU A 192 5.02 15.28 -5.43
N GLY A 193 5.88 16.31 -5.38
CA GLY A 193 5.82 17.45 -6.28
C GLY A 193 4.73 18.48 -5.95
N PHE A 194 4.06 18.36 -4.80
CA PHE A 194 3.08 19.33 -4.27
C PHE A 194 3.63 20.24 -3.16
N ALA A 195 4.66 19.79 -2.43
CA ALA A 195 5.29 20.60 -1.39
C ALA A 195 5.90 21.89 -1.97
N LYS A 196 5.54 23.03 -1.38
CA LYS A 196 6.05 24.37 -1.73
C LYS A 196 7.58 24.41 -1.59
N ALA A 197 8.24 24.92 -2.63
CA ALA A 197 9.58 25.49 -2.54
C ALA A 197 9.58 26.75 -1.67
#